data_AF-A0A8T2N2T4-F1
#
_entry.id   AF-A0A8T2N2T4-F1
#
_cell.length_a   1.000
_cell.length_b   1.000
_cell.length_c   1.000
_cell.angle_alpha   90.00
_cell.angle_beta   90.00
_cell.angle_gamma   90.00
#
_symmetry.space_group_name_H-M   'P 1'
#
loop_
_entity.id
_entity.type
_entity.pdbx_description
1 polymer ?
#
loop_
_entity_poly.entity_id
_entity_poly.type
_entity_poly.pdbx_seq_one_letter_code
_entity_poly.pdbx_strand_id
1 'polypeptide(L)'
;MSLQGATVKRDAETGAIVVARIMKGGAADRSGLIHEGDELKEVNGVLMEDKRPEDIIDIVAGSQGAVTFKVVPGLKEDTPALEKKLFVRALFDYDPLEDKAIPCKEAGLPFRRGDILQVVSWEEPAWWQARVHGDANPRAGLVPSKLLQER
;
A
#
# COMPACT_ATOMS: atom_id res chain seq x y z
N MET A 1 -3.57 -6.14 -4.41
CA MET A 1 -4.66 -6.23 -3.41
C MET A 1 -4.27 -5.49 -2.14
N SER A 2 -5.21 -4.87 -1.40
CA SER A 2 -4.92 -4.18 -0.12
C SER A 2 -5.51 -4.88 1.11
N LEU A 3 -4.72 -4.94 2.18
CA LEU A 3 -5.02 -5.51 3.50
C LEU A 3 -4.75 -4.46 4.57
N GLN A 4 -5.74 -4.00 5.35
CA GLN A 4 -5.58 -3.10 6.53
C GLN A 4 -4.40 -2.08 6.49
N GLY A 5 -4.18 -1.41 5.35
CA GLY A 5 -3.05 -0.48 5.19
C GLY A 5 -1.72 -1.08 4.72
N ALA A 6 -1.75 -2.21 4.03
CA ALA A 6 -0.69 -2.82 3.26
C ALA A 6 -1.25 -3.32 1.92
N THR A 7 -0.39 -3.67 0.98
CA THR A 7 -0.76 -4.47 -0.20
C THR A 7 0.07 -5.75 -0.22
N VAL A 8 -0.50 -6.79 -0.81
CA VAL A 8 0.16 -8.09 -0.99
C VAL A 8 0.14 -8.48 -2.46
N LYS A 9 1.14 -9.26 -2.86
CA LYS A 9 1.26 -9.86 -4.19
C LYS A 9 1.71 -11.31 -4.07
N ARG A 10 1.49 -12.08 -5.13
CA ARG A 10 2.15 -13.38 -5.29
C ARG A 10 3.52 -13.15 -5.90
N ASP A 11 4.55 -13.67 -5.24
CA ASP A 11 5.90 -13.69 -5.78
C ASP A 11 5.98 -14.64 -6.97
N ALA A 12 6.58 -14.18 -8.06
CA ALA A 12 6.57 -14.91 -9.33
C ALA A 12 7.54 -16.10 -9.34
N GLU A 13 8.60 -16.05 -8.53
CA GLU A 13 9.66 -17.07 -8.50
C GLU A 13 9.31 -18.17 -7.50
N THR A 14 8.94 -17.78 -6.28
CA THR A 14 8.66 -18.70 -5.17
C THR A 14 7.19 -19.11 -5.09
N GLY A 15 6.29 -18.34 -5.70
CA GLY A 15 4.84 -18.51 -5.55
C GLY A 15 4.30 -18.07 -4.19
N ALA A 16 5.15 -17.55 -3.29
CA ALA A 16 4.76 -17.13 -1.96
C ALA A 16 3.89 -15.86 -1.98
N ILE A 17 3.10 -15.63 -0.93
CA ILE A 17 2.41 -14.36 -0.75
C ILE A 17 3.32 -13.43 0.03
N VAL A 18 3.66 -12.29 -0.56
CA VAL A 18 4.58 -11.32 0.03
C VAL A 18 3.91 -9.96 0.19
N VAL A 19 4.29 -9.23 1.24
CA VAL A 19 3.90 -7.84 1.45
C VAL A 19 4.59 -7.01 0.39
N ALA A 20 3.79 -6.42 -0.50
CA ALA A 20 4.25 -5.62 -1.61
C ALA A 20 4.43 -4.15 -1.26
N ARG A 21 3.68 -3.62 -0.29
CA ARG A 21 3.76 -2.22 0.14
C ARG A 21 3.13 -2.03 1.51
N ILE A 22 3.66 -1.10 2.29
CA ILE A 22 3.00 -0.57 3.49
C ILE A 22 2.41 0.81 3.20
N MET A 23 1.10 0.97 3.43
CA MET A 23 0.39 2.23 3.22
C MET A 23 0.54 3.14 4.45
N LYS A 24 1.14 4.31 4.27
CA LYS A 24 1.40 5.28 5.33
C LYS A 24 0.11 5.71 6.03
N GLY A 25 0.17 5.76 7.36
CA GLY A 25 -0.99 6.03 8.19
C GLY A 25 -2.04 4.91 8.21
N GLY A 26 -1.75 3.73 7.65
CA GLY A 26 -2.56 2.52 7.77
C GLY A 26 -2.35 1.76 9.09
N ALA A 27 -3.08 0.67 9.32
CA ALA A 27 -2.91 -0.13 10.55
C ALA A 27 -1.55 -0.85 10.55
N ALA A 28 -1.11 -1.37 9.41
CA ALA A 28 0.21 -1.98 9.23
C ALA A 28 1.37 -0.99 9.50
N ASP A 29 1.32 0.21 8.93
CA ASP A 29 2.34 1.26 9.16
C ASP A 29 2.42 1.66 10.64
N ARG A 30 1.27 1.83 11.29
CA ARG A 30 1.22 2.20 12.72
C ARG A 30 1.66 1.08 13.66
N SER A 31 1.46 -0.18 13.29
CA SER A 31 1.91 -1.29 14.13
C SER A 31 3.43 -1.46 14.05
N GLY A 32 4.03 -1.22 12.87
CA GLY A 32 5.44 -1.45 12.62
C GLY A 32 5.86 -2.93 12.71
N LEU A 33 4.88 -3.86 12.69
CA LEU A 33 5.11 -5.29 12.88
C LEU A 33 5.31 -6.05 11.57
N ILE A 34 4.83 -5.49 10.46
CA ILE A 34 5.00 -6.05 9.13
C ILE A 34 5.65 -5.01 8.21
N HIS A 35 6.49 -5.49 7.31
CA HIS A 35 7.29 -4.67 6.43
C HIS A 35 7.14 -5.14 4.99
N GLU A 36 7.45 -4.26 4.04
CA GLU A 36 7.57 -4.65 2.64
C GLU A 36 8.65 -5.74 2.49
N GLY A 37 8.35 -6.75 1.68
CA GLY A 37 9.19 -7.92 1.49
C GLY A 37 8.91 -9.09 2.45
N ASP A 38 8.15 -8.88 3.53
CA ASP A 38 7.77 -9.97 4.43
C ASP A 38 6.92 -11.01 3.69
N GLU A 39 7.27 -12.29 3.85
CA GLU A 39 6.48 -13.41 3.33
C GLU A 39 5.43 -13.83 4.35
N LEU A 40 4.16 -13.88 3.95
CA LEU A 40 3.06 -14.33 4.79
C LEU A 40 2.94 -15.85 4.72
N LYS A 41 3.20 -16.54 5.84
CA LYS A 41 3.03 -18.00 5.97
C LYS A 41 1.65 -18.38 6.51
N GLU A 42 1.13 -17.60 7.47
CA GLU A 42 -0.20 -17.80 8.03
C GLU A 42 -0.92 -16.48 8.29
N VAL A 43 -2.24 -16.48 8.10
CA VAL A 43 -3.16 -15.37 8.44
C VAL A 43 -4.31 -15.94 9.27
N ASN A 44 -4.48 -15.47 10.51
CA ASN A 44 -5.51 -15.97 11.44
C ASN A 44 -5.52 -17.51 11.57
N GLY A 45 -4.32 -18.13 11.55
CA GLY A 45 -4.14 -19.58 11.64
C GLY A 45 -4.38 -20.36 10.35
N VAL A 46 -4.70 -19.69 9.23
CA VAL A 46 -4.83 -20.31 7.90
C VAL A 46 -3.49 -20.25 7.18
N LEU A 47 -3.01 -21.38 6.66
CA LEU A 47 -1.77 -21.47 5.87
C LEU A 47 -1.94 -20.83 4.48
N MET A 48 -0.89 -20.17 4.01
CA MET A 48 -0.90 -19.40 2.75
C MET A 48 -0.40 -20.16 1.50
N GLU A 49 0.18 -21.37 1.65
CA GLU A 49 0.80 -22.12 0.53
C GLU A 49 -0.14 -22.34 -0.67
N ASP A 50 -1.39 -22.70 -0.40
CA ASP A 50 -2.41 -22.96 -1.43
C ASP A 50 -3.41 -21.80 -1.61
N LYS A 51 -3.11 -20.63 -1.05
CA LYS A 51 -3.97 -19.46 -1.13
C LYS A 51 -3.50 -18.50 -2.21
N ARG A 52 -4.44 -17.75 -2.74
CA ARG A 52 -4.18 -16.60 -3.58
C ARG A 52 -4.26 -15.34 -2.72
N PRO A 53 -3.61 -14.23 -3.12
CA PRO A 53 -3.73 -12.96 -2.43
C PRO A 53 -5.18 -12.56 -2.16
N GLU A 54 -6.10 -12.87 -3.09
CA GLU A 54 -7.52 -12.58 -3.01
C GLU A 54 -8.22 -13.22 -1.82
N ASP A 55 -7.81 -14.43 -1.45
CA ASP A 55 -8.48 -15.21 -0.40
C ASP A 55 -8.19 -14.64 1.00
N ILE A 56 -7.19 -13.76 1.15
CA ILE A 56 -6.83 -13.11 2.42
C ILE A 56 -7.91 -12.13 2.87
N ILE A 57 -8.62 -11.48 1.93
CA ILE A 57 -9.69 -10.52 2.28
C ILE A 57 -10.75 -11.23 3.10
N ASP A 58 -11.21 -12.39 2.67
CA ASP A 58 -12.29 -13.11 3.35
C ASP A 58 -11.86 -13.59 4.74
N ILE A 59 -10.62 -14.07 4.85
CA ILE A 59 -10.01 -14.51 6.12
C ILE A 59 -9.93 -13.34 7.13
N VAL A 60 -9.63 -12.14 6.65
CA VAL A 60 -9.47 -10.95 7.48
C VAL A 60 -10.82 -10.27 7.76
N ALA A 61 -11.72 -10.24 6.78
CA ALA A 61 -13.07 -9.66 6.92
C ALA A 61 -13.92 -10.43 7.93
N GLY A 62 -13.74 -11.76 8.02
CA GLY A 62 -14.38 -12.59 9.04
C GLY A 62 -13.82 -12.42 10.45
N SER A 63 -12.73 -11.67 10.63
CA SER A 63 -12.10 -11.50 11.94
C SER A 63 -12.83 -10.47 12.81
N GLN A 64 -13.14 -10.85 14.05
CA GLN A 64 -13.71 -9.96 15.06
C GLN A 64 -12.59 -9.52 16.00
N GLY A 65 -11.78 -8.55 15.56
CA GLY A 65 -10.72 -7.95 16.39
C GLY A 65 -9.32 -8.05 15.77
N ALA A 66 -8.40 -8.68 16.49
CA ALA A 66 -7.00 -8.75 16.10
C ALA A 66 -6.81 -9.68 14.89
N VAL A 67 -6.01 -9.24 13.93
CA VAL A 67 -5.51 -10.07 12.82
C VAL A 67 -4.12 -10.54 13.19
N THR A 68 -3.88 -11.85 13.11
CA THR A 68 -2.57 -12.44 13.40
C THR A 68 -1.89 -12.89 12.12
N PHE A 69 -0.57 -12.65 12.06
CA PHE A 69 0.28 -13.04 10.94
C PHE A 69 1.43 -13.87 11.47
N LYS A 70 1.76 -14.97 10.79
CA LYS A 70 3.10 -15.57 10.86
C LYS A 70 3.85 -15.22 9.59
N VAL A 71 5.02 -14.62 9.74
CA VAL A 71 5.80 -14.10 8.61
C VAL A 71 7.22 -14.64 8.62
N VAL A 72 7.80 -14.77 7.44
CA VAL A 72 9.25 -14.81 7.26
C VAL A 72 9.69 -13.39 6.94
N PRO A 73 10.55 -12.76 7.78
CA PRO A 73 10.98 -11.39 7.55
C PRO A 73 11.70 -11.22 6.20
N GLY A 74 11.33 -10.17 5.48
CA GLY A 74 12.04 -9.76 4.26
C GLY A 74 13.41 -9.16 4.57
N LEU A 75 14.34 -9.25 3.62
CA LEU A 75 15.59 -8.49 3.68
C LEU A 75 15.27 -7.00 3.59
N LYS A 76 15.60 -6.25 4.63
CA LYS A 76 15.38 -4.80 4.69
C LYS A 76 16.70 -4.06 4.50
N GLU A 77 16.71 -3.08 3.61
CA GLU A 77 17.64 -1.95 3.72
C GLU A 77 16.92 -0.85 4.49
N ASP A 78 17.27 -0.70 5.78
CA ASP A 78 16.78 0.39 6.61
C ASP A 78 17.42 1.71 6.15
N THR A 79 16.81 2.36 5.17
CA THR A 79 17.13 3.75 4.86
C THR A 79 16.37 4.65 5.83
N PRO A 80 17.04 5.43 6.70
CA PRO A 80 16.35 6.38 7.56
C PRO A 80 15.64 7.42 6.69
N ALA A 81 14.31 7.43 6.74
CA ALA A 81 13.50 8.37 5.98
C ALA A 81 13.72 9.79 6.53
N LEU A 82 14.24 10.68 5.68
CA LEU A 82 14.33 12.09 5.99
C LEU A 82 12.91 12.69 5.98
N GLU A 83 12.44 13.21 7.11
CA GLU A 83 11.11 13.84 7.25
C GLU A 83 11.01 15.17 6.48
N LYS A 84 10.99 15.10 5.15
CA LYS A 84 10.65 16.23 4.30
C LYS A 84 9.16 16.20 4.03
N LYS A 85 8.46 17.27 4.44
CA LYS A 85 7.05 17.48 4.06
C LYS A 85 7.01 18.02 2.63
N LEU A 86 6.48 17.24 1.71
CA LEU A 86 6.26 17.64 0.32
C LEU A 86 4.76 17.87 0.08
N PHE A 87 4.42 19.04 -0.45
CA PHE A 87 3.06 19.37 -0.88
C PHE A 87 3.07 19.70 -2.36
N VAL A 88 2.12 19.13 -3.10
CA VAL A 88 1.94 19.36 -4.54
C VAL A 88 0.51 19.80 -4.82
N ARG A 89 0.31 20.53 -5.91
CA ARG A 89 -1.03 20.91 -6.38
C ARG A 89 -1.36 20.10 -7.62
N ALA A 90 -2.50 19.42 -7.62
CA ALA A 90 -2.99 18.67 -8.76
C ALA A 90 -3.34 19.63 -9.92
N LEU A 91 -2.84 19.34 -11.11
CA LEU A 91 -3.12 20.12 -12.33
C LEU A 91 -4.11 19.43 -13.28
N PHE A 92 -4.55 18.23 -12.92
CA PHE A 92 -5.47 17.38 -13.66
C PHE A 92 -6.33 16.57 -12.67
N ASP A 93 -7.38 15.94 -13.19
CA ASP A 93 -8.22 15.01 -12.43
C ASP A 93 -7.67 13.58 -12.57
N TYR A 94 -7.69 12.81 -11.49
CA TYR A 94 -7.22 11.42 -11.49
C TYR A 94 -8.29 10.50 -10.93
N ASP A 95 -8.67 9.51 -11.75
CA ASP A 95 -9.52 8.39 -11.35
C ASP A 95 -8.71 7.07 -11.35
N PRO A 96 -8.39 6.51 -10.18
CA PRO A 96 -7.70 5.23 -10.08
C PRO A 96 -8.43 4.06 -10.74
N LEU A 97 -9.76 4.15 -10.92
CA LEU A 97 -10.55 3.08 -11.52
C LEU A 97 -10.33 2.98 -13.04
N GLU A 98 -10.02 4.09 -13.68
CA GLU A 98 -9.72 4.16 -15.12
C GLU A 98 -8.25 3.86 -15.43
N ASP A 99 -7.37 3.93 -14.43
CA ASP A 99 -5.94 3.66 -14.58
C ASP A 99 -5.65 2.15 -14.65
N LYS A 100 -5.04 1.72 -15.76
CA LYS A 100 -4.65 0.31 -15.97
C LYS A 100 -3.26 -0.02 -15.41
N ALA A 101 -2.44 0.99 -15.14
CA ALA A 101 -1.08 0.84 -14.65
C ALA A 101 -1.01 0.80 -13.12
N ILE A 102 -2.08 1.18 -12.41
CA ILE A 102 -2.11 1.13 -10.95
C ILE A 102 -2.04 -0.31 -10.45
N PRO A 103 -1.12 -0.63 -9.50
CA PRO A 103 -0.95 -2.00 -9.02
C PRO A 103 -2.13 -2.51 -8.18
N CYS A 104 -2.93 -1.60 -7.61
CA CYS A 104 -4.07 -1.93 -6.76
C CYS A 104 -5.04 -0.74 -6.79
N LYS A 105 -6.15 -0.87 -7.52
CA LYS A 105 -7.14 0.21 -7.71
C LYS A 105 -7.74 0.67 -6.38
N GLU A 106 -7.95 -0.26 -5.45
CA GLU A 106 -8.50 -0.01 -4.11
C GLU A 106 -7.55 0.80 -3.21
N ALA A 107 -6.27 0.85 -3.56
CA ALA A 107 -5.28 1.66 -2.86
C ALA A 107 -5.10 3.04 -3.49
N GLY A 108 -5.73 3.33 -4.64
CA GLY A 108 -5.62 4.61 -5.33
C GLY A 108 -6.30 5.75 -4.57
N LEU A 109 -5.67 6.93 -4.62
CA LEU A 109 -6.27 8.16 -4.12
C LEU A 109 -6.82 8.97 -5.29
N PRO A 110 -8.15 9.02 -5.49
CA PRO A 110 -8.72 9.95 -6.47
C PRO A 110 -8.50 11.39 -6.04
N PHE A 111 -8.27 12.27 -7.00
CA PHE A 111 -8.14 13.71 -6.76
C PHE A 111 -8.63 14.52 -7.96
N ARG A 112 -8.93 15.79 -7.72
CA ARG A 112 -9.32 16.75 -8.76
C ARG A 112 -8.26 17.82 -8.96
N ARG A 113 -8.29 18.42 -10.14
CA ARG A 113 -7.50 19.60 -10.46
C ARG A 113 -7.76 20.68 -9.41
N GLY A 114 -6.67 21.18 -8.85
CA GLY A 114 -6.67 22.21 -7.82
C GLY A 114 -6.44 21.67 -6.41
N ASP A 115 -6.66 20.37 -6.15
CA ASP A 115 -6.42 19.75 -4.85
C ASP A 115 -4.94 19.90 -4.44
N ILE A 116 -4.73 20.09 -3.14
CA ILE A 116 -3.40 20.06 -2.54
C ILE A 116 -3.17 18.67 -1.96
N LEU A 117 -2.15 17.99 -2.43
CA LEU A 117 -1.78 16.66 -1.98
C LEU A 117 -0.52 16.75 -1.11
N GLN A 118 -0.58 16.19 0.08
CA GLN A 118 0.60 15.96 0.90
C GLN A 118 1.21 14.62 0.50
N VAL A 119 2.40 14.64 -0.10
CA VAL A 119 3.16 13.43 -0.43
C VAL A 119 3.90 12.96 0.81
N VAL A 120 3.65 11.72 1.23
CA VAL A 120 4.20 11.10 2.45
C VAL A 120 5.23 10.01 2.15
N SER A 121 5.25 9.46 0.94
CA SER A 121 6.37 8.68 0.41
C SER A 121 6.46 8.85 -1.10
N TRP A 122 7.69 9.03 -1.60
CA TRP A 122 8.02 9.17 -3.02
C TRP A 122 9.13 8.19 -3.46
N GLU A 123 9.42 7.18 -2.63
CA GLU A 123 10.52 6.23 -2.86
C GLU A 123 10.29 5.40 -4.13
N GLU A 124 9.03 5.07 -4.41
CA GLU A 124 8.67 4.39 -5.64
C GLU A 124 8.63 5.35 -6.84
N PRO A 125 9.34 5.03 -7.94
CA PRO A 125 9.45 5.93 -9.09
C PRO A 125 8.12 6.19 -9.78
N ALA A 126 7.18 5.23 -9.77
CA ALA A 126 5.92 5.31 -10.50
C ALA A 126 4.74 5.74 -9.62
N TRP A 127 4.68 5.28 -8.36
CA TRP A 127 3.50 5.43 -7.51
C TRP A 127 3.87 6.05 -6.18
N TRP A 128 3.47 7.30 -5.97
CA TRP A 128 3.68 7.98 -4.69
C TRP A 128 2.55 7.68 -3.73
N GLN A 129 2.84 7.74 -2.44
CA GLN A 129 1.81 7.74 -1.41
C GLN A 129 1.52 9.18 -1.00
N ALA A 130 0.25 9.56 -1.10
CA ALA A 130 -0.20 10.89 -0.76
C ALA A 130 -1.54 10.85 -0.02
N ARG A 131 -1.92 12.00 0.54
CA ARG A 131 -3.26 12.26 1.07
C ARG A 131 -3.69 13.66 0.67
N VAL A 132 -4.99 13.88 0.56
CA VAL A 132 -5.54 15.22 0.34
C VAL A 132 -5.29 16.05 1.59
N HIS A 133 -4.70 17.24 1.42
CA HIS A 133 -4.40 18.13 2.53
C HIS A 133 -5.70 18.68 3.14
N GLY A 134 -5.85 18.55 4.46
CA GLY A 134 -7.06 18.97 5.18
C GLY A 134 -8.12 17.86 5.31
N ASP A 135 -7.91 16.70 4.69
CA ASP A 135 -8.76 15.53 4.91
C ASP A 135 -8.49 14.92 6.30
N ALA A 136 -9.55 14.43 6.95
CA ALA A 136 -9.50 13.79 8.25
C ALA A 136 -8.95 12.36 8.17
N ASN A 137 -8.95 11.74 6.98
CA ASN A 137 -8.45 10.38 6.80
C ASN A 137 -6.90 10.36 6.91
N PRO A 138 -6.33 9.68 7.92
CA PRO A 138 -4.88 9.63 8.07
C PRO A 138 -4.20 8.70 7.05
N ARG A 139 -4.96 7.80 6.42
CA ARG A 139 -4.44 6.78 5.50
C ARG A 139 -4.10 7.40 4.15
N ALA A 140 -2.87 7.20 3.70
CA ALA A 140 -2.45 7.56 2.35
C ALA A 140 -3.03 6.62 1.29
N GLY A 141 -3.18 7.14 0.08
CA GLY A 141 -3.44 6.36 -1.12
C GLY A 141 -2.41 6.64 -2.21
N LEU A 142 -2.45 5.84 -3.28
CA LEU A 142 -1.52 5.90 -4.38
C LEU A 142 -1.91 6.99 -5.37
N VAL A 143 -0.94 7.79 -5.78
CA VAL A 143 -1.06 8.78 -6.86
C VAL A 143 0.07 8.57 -7.87
N PRO A 144 -0.17 8.84 -9.17
CA PRO A 144 0.88 8.73 -10.17
C PRO A 144 1.99 9.75 -9.89
N SER A 145 3.24 9.33 -10.07
CA SER A 145 4.40 10.21 -9.98
C SER A 145 4.52 11.09 -11.23
N LYS A 146 5.43 12.06 -11.19
CA LYS A 146 5.82 12.84 -12.37
C LYS A 146 6.25 11.98 -13.56
N LEU A 147 6.91 10.84 -13.30
CA LEU A 147 7.42 9.95 -14.35
C LEU A 147 6.30 9.26 -15.14
N LEU A 148 5.20 8.91 -14.48
CA LEU A 148 4.01 8.38 -15.16
C LEU A 148 3.22 9.48 -15.89
N GLN A 149 3.32 10.73 -15.44
CA GLN A 149 2.63 11.85 -16.06
C GLN A 149 3.32 12.34 -17.35
N GLU A 150 4.66 12.27 -17.43
CA GLU A 150 5.43 12.75 -18.58
C GLU A 150 5.46 11.76 -19.77
N ARG A 151 4.62 10.72 -19.77
CA ARG A 151 4.54 9.68 -20.80
C ARG A 151 3.25 9.70 -21.59
#